data_AF-A0A1P8U6Z0-F1
#
_entry.id   AF-A0A1P8U6Z0-F1
#
_cell.length_a   1.000
_cell.length_b   1.000
_cell.length_c   1.000
_cell.angle_alpha   90.00
_cell.angle_beta   90.00
_cell.angle_gamma   90.00
#
_symmetry.space_group_name_H-M   'P 1'
#
loop_
_entity.id
_entity.type
_entity.pdbx_description
1 polymer ?
#
loop_
_entity_poly.entity_id
_entity_poly.type
_entity_poly.pdbx_seq_one_letter_code
_entity_poly.pdbx_strand_id
1 'polypeptide(L)' 'MRGGAEVVRAPGAAERHERHSAVAGMLAAAEAFDYRVPELHAGDAATDLPRPAPYPAACRPQAWSAAAAVTAWDILRA' A
#
# COMPACT_ATOMS: atom_id res chain seq x y z
N MET A 1 24.15 10.59 27.92
CA MET A 1 23.18 10.01 26.98
C MET A 1 23.79 10.01 25.57
N ARG A 2 24.55 8.97 25.17
CA ARG A 2 25.05 8.87 23.78
C ARG A 2 23.93 8.25 22.96
N GLY A 3 23.26 9.04 22.11
CA GLY A 3 22.32 8.53 21.12
C GLY A 3 23.09 7.72 20.09
N GLY A 4 22.94 6.40 20.11
CA GLY A 4 23.45 5.53 19.06
C GLY A 4 22.63 5.78 17.80
N ALA A 5 23.30 6.15 16.71
CA ALA A 5 22.68 6.15 15.39
C ALA A 5 22.42 4.70 15.00
N GLU A 6 21.17 4.26 15.09
CA GLU A 6 20.75 2.98 14.54
C GLU A 6 20.80 3.09 13.01
N VAL A 7 21.80 2.46 12.40
CA VAL A 7 21.91 2.36 10.95
C VAL A 7 20.88 1.33 10.49
N VAL A 8 19.75 1.81 9.95
CA VAL A 8 18.78 0.95 9.28
C VAL A 8 19.44 0.36 8.03
N ARG A 9 19.61 -0.96 8.00
CA ARG A 9 20.15 -1.68 6.84
C ARG A 9 19.27 -1.45 5.63
N ALA A 10 19.86 -1.09 4.50
CA ALA A 10 19.13 -0.94 3.24
C ALA A 10 18.42 -2.26 2.87
N PRO A 11 17.18 -2.22 2.36
CA PRO A 11 16.41 -3.43 2.08
C PRO A 11 17.14 -4.36 1.09
N GLY A 12 16.90 -5.67 1.20
CA GLY A 12 17.40 -6.63 0.20
C GLY A 12 16.66 -6.48 -1.13
N ALA A 13 17.18 -7.09 -2.21
CA ALA A 13 16.50 -7.06 -3.52
C ALA A 13 15.10 -7.72 -3.47
N ALA A 14 14.97 -8.85 -2.76
CA ALA A 14 13.68 -9.52 -2.57
C ALA A 14 12.68 -8.66 -1.80
N GLU A 15 13.14 -7.99 -0.73
CA GLU A 15 12.31 -7.08 0.07
C GLU A 15 11.86 -5.85 -0.73
N ARG A 16 12.74 -5.30 -1.58
CA ARG A 16 12.34 -4.25 -2.54
C ARG A 16 11.27 -4.76 -3.49
N HIS A 17 11.46 -5.94 -4.08
CA HIS A 17 10.47 -6.51 -5.00
C HIS A 17 9.10 -6.72 -4.33
N GLU A 18 9.08 -7.27 -3.11
CA GLU A 18 7.87 -7.46 -2.32
C GLU A 18 7.13 -6.14 -2.07
N ARG A 19 7.86 -5.09 -1.66
CA ARG A 19 7.31 -3.74 -1.46
C ARG A 19 6.72 -3.15 -2.74
N HIS A 20 7.43 -3.26 -3.86
CA HIS A 20 6.91 -2.80 -5.16
C HIS A 20 5.66 -3.56 -5.58
N SER A 21 5.63 -4.87 -5.37
CA SER A 21 4.47 -5.71 -5.67
C SER A 21 3.24 -5.29 -4.84
N ALA A 22 3.43 -5.06 -3.53
CA ALA A 22 2.37 -4.57 -2.66
C ALA A 22 1.81 -3.21 -3.11
N VAL A 23 2.70 -2.26 -3.47
CA VAL A 23 2.28 -0.95 -3.98
C VAL A 23 1.54 -1.08 -5.33
N ALA A 24 2.01 -1.95 -6.22
CA ALA A 24 1.35 -2.20 -7.50
C ALA A 24 -0.08 -2.73 -7.30
N GLY A 25 -0.27 -3.70 -6.40
CA GLY A 25 -1.60 -4.24 -6.08
C GLY A 25 -2.52 -3.18 -5.45
N MET A 26 -1.99 -2.34 -4.56
CA MET A 26 -2.74 -1.24 -3.96
C MET A 26 -3.22 -0.22 -5.01
N LEU A 27 -2.33 0.20 -5.92
CA LEU A 27 -2.67 1.15 -6.99
C LEU A 27 -3.66 0.57 -8.00
N ALA A 28 -3.51 -0.71 -8.36
CA ALA A 28 -4.47 -1.41 -9.22
C ALA A 28 -5.87 -1.47 -8.58
N ALA A 29 -5.95 -1.73 -7.27
CA ALA A 29 -7.23 -1.72 -6.57
C ALA A 29 -7.87 -0.32 -6.49
N ALA A 30 -7.06 0.73 -6.36
CA ALA A 30 -7.55 2.11 -6.18
C ALA A 30 -8.36 2.64 -7.37
N GLU A 31 -8.09 2.17 -8.59
CA GLU A 31 -8.86 2.53 -9.80
C GLU A 31 -10.36 2.19 -9.64
N ALA A 32 -10.67 1.08 -8.97
CA ALA A 32 -12.04 0.69 -8.67
C ALA A 32 -12.74 1.56 -7.60
N PHE A 33 -12.05 2.51 -7.00
CA PHE A 33 -12.55 3.38 -5.92
C PHE A 33 -12.34 4.87 -6.22
N ASP A 34 -12.31 5.27 -7.50
CA ASP A 34 -12.06 6.65 -7.94
C ASP A 34 -10.72 7.20 -7.42
N TYR A 35 -9.70 6.33 -7.35
CA TYR A 35 -8.38 6.61 -6.80
C TYR A 35 -8.37 7.01 -5.31
N ARG A 36 -9.45 6.72 -4.58
CA ARG A 36 -9.43 6.74 -3.12
C ARG A 36 -8.97 5.38 -2.62
N VAL A 37 -7.72 5.32 -2.14
CA VAL A 37 -7.12 4.09 -1.60
C VAL A 37 -8.07 3.43 -0.58
N PRO A 38 -8.39 2.14 -0.72
CA PRO A 38 -9.33 1.47 0.17
C PRO A 38 -8.73 1.22 1.56
N GLU A 39 -9.60 1.21 2.57
CA GLU A 39 -9.26 0.94 3.97
C GLU A 39 -8.77 -0.50 4.21
N LEU A 40 -9.28 -1.45 3.42
CA LEU A 40 -8.96 -2.86 3.56
C LEU A 40 -8.64 -3.47 2.20
N HIS A 41 -7.60 -4.30 2.17
CA HIS A 41 -7.27 -5.20 1.08
C HIS A 41 -7.50 -6.65 1.56
N ALA A 42 -8.47 -7.35 0.96
CA ALA A 42 -8.88 -8.69 1.40
C ALA A 42 -7.87 -9.80 1.05
N GLY A 43 -7.05 -9.58 0.01
CA GLY A 43 -6.05 -10.55 -0.44
C GLY A 43 -6.55 -11.53 -1.52
N ASP A 44 -7.80 -11.41 -1.98
CA ASP A 44 -8.32 -12.17 -3.12
C ASP A 44 -7.47 -11.92 -4.37
N ALA A 45 -7.26 -12.96 -5.19
CA ALA A 45 -6.55 -12.76 -6.45
C ALA A 45 -7.42 -11.94 -7.41
N ALA A 46 -6.77 -11.08 -8.22
CA ALA A 46 -7.47 -10.28 -9.22
C ALA A 46 -8.18 -11.13 -10.31
N THR A 47 -7.82 -12.41 -10.43
CA THR A 47 -8.48 -13.38 -11.31
C THR A 47 -9.78 -13.94 -10.75
N ASP A 48 -9.98 -13.85 -9.43
CA ASP A 48 -11.11 -14.47 -8.75
C ASP A 48 -12.33 -13.55 -8.71
N LEU A 49 -12.09 -12.23 -8.74
CA LEU A 49 -13.13 -11.20 -8.71
C LEU A 49 -12.93 -10.17 -9.82
N PRO A 50 -13.96 -9.83 -10.60
CA PRO A 50 -13.84 -8.85 -11.69
C PRO A 50 -13.64 -7.42 -11.19
N ARG A 51 -13.94 -7.14 -9.91
CA ARG A 51 -13.72 -5.86 -9.24
C ARG A 51 -13.55 -6.08 -7.73
N PRO A 52 -12.68 -5.34 -7.03
CA PRO A 52 -12.59 -5.39 -5.57
C PRO A 52 -13.93 -5.07 -4.90
N ALA A 53 -14.33 -5.89 -3.93
CA ALA A 53 -15.55 -5.66 -3.15
C ALA A 53 -15.38 -4.46 -2.19
N PRO A 54 -16.36 -3.55 -2.09
CA PRO A 54 -16.29 -2.44 -1.15
C PRO A 54 -16.49 -2.93 0.29
N TYR A 55 -15.66 -2.43 1.22
CA TYR A 55 -15.87 -2.63 2.65
C TYR A 55 -17.01 -1.73 3.18
N PRO A 56 -18.12 -2.27 3.73
CA PRO A 56 -19.30 -1.47 4.08
C PRO A 56 -19.07 -0.45 5.20
N ALA A 57 -18.17 -0.76 6.15
CA ALA A 57 -17.88 0.09 7.30
C ALA A 57 -16.75 1.09 7.03
N ALA A 58 -16.35 1.28 5.76
CA ALA A 58 -15.25 2.16 5.42
C ALA A 58 -15.55 3.62 5.75
N CYS A 59 -14.61 4.30 6.40
CA CYS A 59 -14.67 5.76 6.54
C CYS A 59 -14.36 6.43 5.19
N ARG A 60 -15.12 7.47 4.80
CA ARG A 60 -14.96 8.11 3.48
C ARG A 60 -14.74 9.63 3.58
N PRO A 61 -13.48 10.13 3.51
CA PRO A 61 -12.20 9.41 3.40
C PRO A 61 -11.58 9.03 4.76
N GLN A 62 -10.84 7.92 4.78
CA GLN A 62 -10.11 7.41 5.94
C GLN A 62 -8.65 7.91 5.90
N ALA A 63 -8.20 8.59 6.96
CA ALA A 63 -6.95 9.37 6.94
C ALA A 63 -5.67 8.55 6.70
N TRP A 64 -5.64 7.30 7.17
CA TRP A 64 -4.48 6.43 7.12
C TRP A 64 -4.30 5.82 5.71
N SER A 65 -5.39 5.49 5.03
CA SER A 65 -5.40 5.06 3.63
C SER A 65 -4.96 6.19 2.71
N ALA A 66 -5.40 7.42 2.98
CA ALA A 66 -4.92 8.59 2.23
C ALA A 66 -3.41 8.81 2.41
N ALA A 67 -2.90 8.65 3.65
CA ALA A 67 -1.47 8.79 3.94
C ALA A 67 -0.60 7.71 3.25
N ALA A 68 -1.16 6.53 2.96
CA ALA A 68 -0.43 5.45 2.28
C ALA A 68 0.13 5.85 0.91
N ALA A 69 -0.48 6.83 0.23
CA ALA A 69 0.03 7.35 -1.05
C ALA A 69 1.43 7.97 -0.93
N VAL A 70 1.76 8.59 0.21
CA VAL A 70 3.09 9.17 0.47
C VAL A 70 4.12 8.05 0.63
N THR A 71 3.81 7.02 1.40
CA THR A 71 4.68 5.85 1.55
C THR A 71 4.87 5.10 0.23
N ALA A 72 3.82 5.01 -0.59
CA ALA A 72 3.89 4.40 -1.92
C ALA A 72 4.84 5.17 -2.84
N TRP A 73 4.73 6.50 -2.85
CA TRP A 73 5.65 7.37 -3.58
C TRP A 73 7.11 7.14 -3.16
N ASP A 74 7.35 6.97 -1.86
CA ASP A 74 8.67 6.70 -1.30
C ASP A 74 9.26 5.36 -1.74
N ILE A 75 8.43 4.34 -1.84
CA ILE A 75 8.82 3.02 -2.35
C ILE A 75 9.14 3.10 -3.84
N LEU A 76 8.31 3.80 -4.63
CA LEU A 76 8.45 3.86 -6.09
C LEU A 76 9.61 4.74 -6.58
N ARG A 77 10.09 5.68 -5.75
CA ARG A 77 11.22 6.58 -6.07
C ARG A 77 12.59 6.07 -5.61
N ALA A 78 12.64 4.97 -4.87
CA ALA A 78 13.85 4.35 -4.33
C ALA A 78 14.45 3.33 -5.30
#